data_AF-A0A4V1DB09-F1
#
_entry.id   AF-A0A4V1DB09-F1
#
_cell.length_a   1.000
_cell.length_b   1.000
_cell.length_c   1.000
_cell.angle_alpha   90.00
_cell.angle_beta   90.00
_cell.angle_gamma   90.00
#
_symmetry.space_group_name_H-M   'P 1'
#
loop_
_entity.id
_entity.type
_entity.pdbx_description
1 polymer ?
#
loop_
_entity_poly.entity_id
_entity_poly.type
_entity_poly.pdbx_seq_one_letter_code
_entity_poly.pdbx_strand_id
1 'polypeptide(L)'
;MANEKTAPSVRPISLAAWIKCLDEVRLPVPQASHERVCKAIRDSRSSLRDIAELMQNSPSLVLSVMREANSHTHGSMAEPAENLEVALNRLGLKRAEDLLERLPSVPMNEIPVAFRQLVLVSRHASQQASGLFASRLARLWQDIHWGSLLFLAPLWPMAVAYPKLLDEWELRVIHKGQSARQVEQELFGVRLLDLCLGLTETWHLPIWVSQGYHLLLTEQRLLVKALRIAREDDPLRQQQLLDAEPSLRRWLNQPANTVLLANGLAMSAQESWTCPHTERWQYLTALYLQQPLSEVQQQVHQQAVISARATLMPDLWHPALSLIWPWNVQKIHHGLLPAPPPTAEALAVWRSRCTELLVEPSRFANAMHLTTCAKEALEASGMQRVLLFMADRALSTLRVHQAAGLPKDAANLSLDVVNSTLLQRMLEKSAQVRLTPDNHAQFAALLPPILRRLFNGEHLLLRSLSCNGRVVMLMIADQGGGPFSETTVQAFGKTAQCIEKALHSFTNRTG
;
A
#
# COMPACT_ATOMS: atom_id res chain seq x y z
N MET A 1 15.12 7.80 5.96
CA MET A 1 14.23 8.39 6.99
C MET A 1 14.13 9.89 6.75
N ALA A 2 13.22 10.31 5.86
CA ALA A 2 12.86 11.71 5.66
C ALA A 2 11.42 11.71 5.10
N ASN A 3 10.58 12.62 5.61
CA ASN A 3 9.15 12.84 5.29
C ASN A 3 8.06 11.96 5.95
N GLU A 4 8.21 11.59 7.23
CA GLU A 4 7.04 11.23 8.07
C GLU A 4 6.34 12.44 8.74
N LYS A 5 6.73 13.69 8.41
CA LYS A 5 6.32 14.90 9.15
C LYS A 5 4.99 15.55 8.72
N THR A 6 4.22 14.98 7.79
CA THR A 6 3.02 15.66 7.25
C THR A 6 1.71 14.89 7.36
N ALA A 7 1.67 13.71 8.00
CA ALA A 7 0.39 13.03 8.24
C ALA A 7 -0.42 13.78 9.32
N PRO A 8 -1.67 14.22 9.04
CA PRO A 8 -2.58 14.76 10.05
C PRO A 8 -2.70 13.82 11.24
N SER A 9 -2.76 14.37 12.47
CA SER A 9 -2.79 13.58 13.71
C SER A 9 -4.07 12.73 13.88
N VAL A 10 -5.12 13.02 13.11
CA VAL A 10 -6.39 12.29 13.13
C VAL A 10 -6.74 11.87 11.71
N ARG A 11 -6.89 10.56 11.50
CA ARG A 11 -7.28 9.97 10.22
C ARG A 11 -8.75 10.35 9.89
N PRO A 12 -9.05 10.80 8.66
CA PRO A 12 -10.44 10.99 8.24
C PRO A 12 -11.21 9.67 8.28
N ILE A 13 -12.50 9.72 8.62
CA ILE A 13 -13.37 8.53 8.74
C ILE A 13 -14.62 8.59 7.87
N SER A 14 -14.89 9.74 7.22
CA SER A 14 -16.04 9.93 6.33
C SER A 14 -15.58 10.31 4.93
N LEU A 15 -16.44 10.05 3.94
CA LEU A 15 -16.13 10.31 2.52
C LEU A 15 -15.79 11.78 2.27
N ALA A 16 -16.63 12.70 2.76
CA ALA A 16 -16.42 14.14 2.61
C ALA A 16 -15.12 14.60 3.29
N ALA A 17 -14.78 14.05 4.46
CA ALA A 17 -13.54 14.38 5.15
C ALA A 17 -12.30 13.87 4.39
N TRP A 18 -12.37 12.68 3.81
CA TRP A 18 -11.32 12.15 2.94
C TRP A 18 -11.14 12.98 1.68
N ILE A 19 -12.22 13.31 0.98
CA ILE A 19 -12.18 14.13 -0.24
C ILE A 19 -11.49 15.47 0.07
N LYS A 20 -11.94 16.18 1.11
CA LYS A 20 -11.33 17.44 1.54
C LYS A 20 -9.84 17.27 1.87
N CYS A 21 -9.52 16.26 2.68
CA CYS A 21 -8.14 16.00 3.10
C CYS A 21 -7.21 15.74 1.90
N LEU A 22 -7.66 14.96 0.92
CA LEU A 22 -6.84 14.59 -0.24
C LEU A 22 -6.80 15.67 -1.31
N ASP A 23 -7.84 16.51 -1.42
CA ASP A 23 -7.87 17.67 -2.31
C ASP A 23 -6.80 18.72 -1.92
N GLU A 24 -6.57 18.91 -0.61
CA GLU A 24 -5.59 19.85 -0.08
C GLU A 24 -4.12 19.41 -0.33
N VAL A 25 -3.87 18.11 -0.55
CA VAL A 25 -2.51 17.58 -0.77
C VAL A 25 -1.94 18.11 -2.09
N ARG A 26 -0.77 18.75 -2.00
CA ARG A 26 0.02 19.16 -3.16
C ARG A 26 0.94 18.03 -3.59
N LEU A 27 0.82 17.62 -4.86
CA LEU A 27 1.64 16.54 -5.39
C LEU A 27 3.06 17.03 -5.70
N PRO A 28 4.10 16.30 -5.25
CA PRO A 28 5.48 16.61 -5.63
C PRO A 28 5.70 16.45 -7.13
N VAL A 29 6.45 17.38 -7.69
CA VAL A 29 6.84 17.40 -9.11
C VAL A 29 8.35 17.18 -9.20
N PRO A 30 8.83 16.30 -10.11
CA PRO A 30 10.25 16.16 -10.36
C PRO A 30 10.87 17.49 -10.80
N GLN A 31 11.90 17.95 -10.08
CA GLN A 31 12.53 19.25 -10.30
C GLN A 31 12.94 19.49 -11.76
N ALA A 32 13.58 18.51 -12.40
CA ALA A 32 13.99 18.62 -13.79
C ALA A 32 12.82 18.83 -14.78
N SER A 33 11.63 18.32 -14.46
CA SER A 33 10.42 18.55 -15.28
C SER A 33 9.82 19.92 -15.01
N HIS A 34 9.78 20.32 -13.73
CA HIS A 34 9.33 21.65 -13.31
C HIS A 34 10.16 22.77 -13.95
N GLU A 35 11.50 22.68 -13.88
CA GLU A 35 12.41 23.67 -14.45
C GLU A 35 12.27 23.79 -15.97
N ARG A 36 12.16 22.65 -16.69
CA ARG A 36 11.96 22.62 -18.14
C ARG A 36 10.67 23.32 -18.56
N VAL A 37 9.58 23.07 -17.83
CA VAL A 37 8.27 23.68 -18.12
C VAL A 37 8.27 25.17 -17.76
N CYS A 38 8.84 25.56 -16.62
CA CYS A 38 8.99 26.98 -16.25
C CYS A 38 9.80 27.75 -17.31
N LYS A 39 10.87 27.14 -17.83
CA LYS A 39 11.67 27.74 -18.92
C LYS A 39 10.84 27.91 -20.19
N ALA A 40 10.06 26.91 -20.58
CA ALA A 40 9.22 26.97 -21.78
C ALA A 40 8.11 28.03 -21.67
N ILE A 41 7.47 28.16 -20.51
CA ILE A 41 6.44 29.20 -20.28
C ILE A 41 7.02 30.62 -20.38
N ARG A 42 8.29 30.80 -19.99
CA ARG A 42 8.99 32.09 -20.06
C ARG A 42 9.60 32.38 -21.44
N ASP A 43 9.69 31.40 -22.34
CA ASP A 43 10.18 31.59 -23.71
C ASP A 43 9.02 32.03 -24.61
N SER A 44 9.08 33.25 -25.15
CA SER A 44 8.05 33.80 -26.04
C SER A 44 7.89 33.04 -27.37
N ARG A 45 8.81 32.12 -27.68
CA ARG A 45 8.76 31.26 -28.87
C ARG A 45 8.06 29.92 -28.64
N SER A 46 7.81 29.53 -27.39
CA SER A 46 7.14 28.27 -27.09
C SER A 46 5.63 28.40 -27.27
N SER A 47 5.05 27.54 -28.11
CA SER A 47 3.59 27.46 -28.23
C SER A 47 2.98 26.72 -27.03
N LEU A 48 1.68 26.92 -26.79
CA LEU A 48 0.94 26.17 -25.75
C LEU A 48 0.99 24.66 -25.98
N ARG A 49 1.04 24.24 -27.25
CA ARG A 49 1.21 22.84 -27.62
C ARG A 49 2.59 22.32 -27.22
N ASP A 50 3.67 23.07 -27.47
CA ASP A 50 5.02 22.67 -27.06
C ASP A 50 5.11 22.54 -25.53
N ILE A 51 4.50 23.48 -24.80
CA ILE A 51 4.42 23.44 -23.34
C ILE A 51 3.62 22.23 -22.86
N ALA A 52 2.49 21.93 -23.50
CA ALA A 52 1.69 20.75 -23.20
C ALA A 52 2.48 19.46 -23.41
N GLU A 53 3.17 19.32 -24.55
CA GLU A 53 4.03 18.16 -24.87
C GLU A 53 5.16 17.98 -23.83
N LEU A 54 5.78 19.06 -23.38
CA LEU A 54 6.78 19.01 -22.31
C LEU A 54 6.17 18.53 -20.98
N MET A 55 5.00 19.05 -20.62
CA MET A 55 4.29 18.71 -19.38
C MET A 55 3.82 17.26 -19.33
N GLN A 56 3.50 16.61 -20.46
CA GLN A 56 3.02 15.20 -20.46
C GLN A 56 4.02 14.23 -19.83
N ASN A 57 5.32 14.58 -19.83
CA ASN A 57 6.36 13.80 -19.19
C ASN A 57 6.28 13.80 -17.65
N SER A 58 5.42 14.63 -17.07
CA SER A 58 5.16 14.71 -15.63
C SER A 58 3.66 14.64 -15.35
N PRO A 59 3.11 13.44 -15.08
CA PRO A 59 1.68 13.28 -14.80
C PRO A 59 1.18 14.11 -13.60
N SER A 60 2.03 14.40 -12.63
CA SER A 60 1.68 15.30 -11.51
C SER A 60 1.45 16.75 -11.95
N LEU A 61 2.22 17.25 -12.92
CA LEU A 61 1.96 18.55 -13.54
C LEU A 61 0.66 18.53 -14.33
N VAL A 62 0.44 17.49 -15.14
CA VAL A 62 -0.79 17.31 -15.92
C VAL A 62 -2.01 17.41 -15.00
N LEU A 63 -2.04 16.60 -13.93
CA LEU A 63 -3.17 16.61 -13.00
C LEU A 63 -3.34 17.98 -12.34
N SER A 64 -2.25 18.63 -11.92
CA SER A 64 -2.31 19.94 -11.26
C SER A 64 -2.90 21.01 -12.19
N VAL A 65 -2.48 21.04 -13.45
CA VAL A 65 -2.99 21.98 -14.46
C VAL A 65 -4.45 21.68 -14.79
N MET A 66 -4.82 20.41 -14.99
CA MET A 66 -6.20 20.01 -15.27
C MET A 66 -7.14 20.40 -14.12
N ARG A 67 -6.73 20.14 -12.87
CA ARG A 67 -7.48 20.52 -11.66
C ARG A 67 -7.67 22.03 -11.56
N GLU A 68 -6.61 22.81 -11.74
CA GLU A 68 -6.69 24.27 -11.66
C GLU A 68 -7.51 24.84 -12.84
N ALA A 69 -7.38 24.31 -14.04
CA ALA A 69 -8.18 24.76 -15.18
C ALA A 69 -9.68 24.49 -14.99
N ASN A 70 -10.03 23.37 -14.34
CA ASN A 70 -11.42 22.97 -14.14
C ASN A 70 -12.05 23.52 -12.85
N SER A 71 -11.26 23.91 -11.84
CA SER A 71 -11.78 24.52 -10.59
C SER A 71 -12.39 25.90 -10.80
N HIS A 72 -11.91 26.65 -11.80
CA HIS A 72 -12.42 28.00 -12.15
C HIS A 72 -13.64 27.98 -13.08
N THR A 73 -14.28 26.82 -13.27
CA THR A 73 -15.51 26.68 -14.05
C THR A 73 -16.73 27.14 -13.24
N HIS A 74 -16.71 28.37 -12.72
CA HIS A 74 -17.86 29.00 -12.08
C HIS A 74 -18.81 29.55 -13.15
N GLY A 75 -19.60 28.66 -13.74
CA GLY A 75 -20.68 28.98 -14.68
C GLY A 75 -21.25 27.71 -15.30
N SER A 76 -22.57 27.52 -15.23
CA SER A 76 -23.34 26.33 -15.66
C SER A 76 -23.22 25.93 -17.15
N MET A 77 -22.34 26.55 -17.93
CA MET A 77 -22.30 26.47 -19.40
C MET A 77 -20.93 26.11 -20.00
N ALA A 78 -19.88 25.89 -19.19
CA ALA A 78 -18.56 25.51 -19.69
C ALA A 78 -18.26 24.03 -19.38
N GLU A 79 -18.08 23.22 -20.43
CA GLU A 79 -17.65 21.82 -20.29
C GLU A 79 -16.23 21.76 -19.68
N PRO A 80 -15.90 20.77 -18.82
CA PRO A 80 -14.55 20.58 -18.30
C PRO A 80 -13.51 20.40 -19.40
N ALA A 81 -12.25 20.77 -19.13
CA ALA A 81 -11.16 20.46 -20.03
C ALA A 81 -10.85 18.94 -19.96
N GLU A 82 -10.97 18.26 -21.11
CA GLU A 82 -10.72 16.82 -21.26
C GLU A 82 -9.26 16.51 -21.64
N ASN A 83 -8.50 17.51 -22.11
CA ASN A 83 -7.09 17.37 -22.46
C ASN A 83 -6.25 18.57 -21.99
N LEU A 84 -4.93 18.35 -21.91
CA LEU A 84 -3.98 19.31 -21.36
C LEU A 84 -3.88 20.61 -22.17
N GLU A 85 -4.00 20.54 -23.49
CA GLU A 85 -3.93 21.73 -24.36
C GLU A 85 -5.14 22.64 -24.12
N VAL A 86 -6.35 22.08 -24.02
CA VAL A 86 -7.56 22.81 -23.67
C VAL A 86 -7.47 23.38 -22.25
N ALA A 87 -6.92 22.62 -21.30
CA ALA A 87 -6.71 23.08 -19.93
C ALA A 87 -5.75 24.28 -19.87
N LEU A 88 -4.61 24.21 -20.58
CA LEU A 88 -3.65 25.31 -20.64
C LEU A 88 -4.21 26.55 -21.34
N ASN A 89 -4.93 26.37 -22.45
CA ASN A 89 -5.63 27.47 -23.13
C ASN A 89 -6.62 28.17 -22.19
N ARG A 90 -7.39 27.40 -21.41
CA ARG A 90 -8.37 27.92 -20.45
C ARG A 90 -7.72 28.64 -19.27
N LEU A 91 -6.68 28.04 -18.71
CA LEU A 91 -5.97 28.60 -17.55
C LEU A 91 -5.20 29.87 -17.92
N GLY A 92 -4.63 29.90 -19.12
CA GLY A 92 -3.73 30.94 -19.59
C GLY A 92 -2.33 30.82 -18.98
N LEU A 93 -1.33 31.35 -19.71
CA LEU A 93 0.09 31.22 -19.34
C LEU A 93 0.42 31.80 -17.96
N LYS A 94 -0.17 32.96 -17.61
CA LYS A 94 0.16 33.63 -16.35
C LYS A 94 -0.27 32.81 -15.13
N ARG A 95 -1.50 32.28 -15.13
CA ARG A 95 -1.99 31.43 -14.04
C ARG A 95 -1.28 30.07 -14.02
N ALA A 96 -0.87 29.55 -15.18
CA ALA A 96 -0.04 28.36 -15.25
C ALA A 96 1.32 28.60 -14.57
N GLU A 97 1.95 29.76 -14.77
CA GLU A 97 3.16 30.17 -14.05
C GLU A 97 2.90 30.26 -12.53
N ASP A 98 1.84 30.96 -12.10
CA ASP A 98 1.47 31.10 -10.69
C ASP A 98 1.15 29.75 -10.02
N LEU A 99 0.62 28.79 -10.78
CA LEU A 99 0.43 27.41 -10.32
C LEU A 99 1.77 26.71 -10.11
N LEU A 100 2.68 26.78 -11.08
CA LEU A 100 3.99 26.12 -11.00
C LEU A 100 4.81 26.64 -9.81
N GLU A 101 4.74 27.93 -9.50
CA GLU A 101 5.42 28.52 -8.34
C GLU A 101 4.92 27.95 -7.01
N ARG A 102 3.66 27.51 -6.94
CA ARG A 102 3.06 26.93 -5.72
C ARG A 102 3.30 25.43 -5.57
N LEU A 103 3.75 24.74 -6.62
CA LEU A 103 3.93 23.29 -6.59
C LEU A 103 5.26 22.89 -5.91
N PRO A 104 5.26 21.84 -5.08
CA PRO A 104 6.49 21.35 -4.46
C PRO A 104 7.38 20.69 -5.51
N SER A 105 8.40 21.44 -5.96
CA SER A 105 9.45 20.98 -6.87
C SER A 105 10.56 20.33 -6.06
N VAL A 106 10.76 19.02 -6.22
CA VAL A 106 11.72 18.25 -5.41
C VAL A 106 12.55 17.30 -6.28
N PRO A 107 13.77 16.93 -5.84
CA PRO A 107 14.56 15.88 -6.46
C PRO A 107 13.80 14.55 -6.56
N MET A 108 14.03 13.79 -7.63
CA MET A 108 13.26 12.57 -7.92
C MET A 108 13.36 11.50 -6.81
N ASN A 109 14.50 11.40 -6.15
CA ASN A 109 14.77 10.48 -5.04
C ASN A 109 14.07 10.86 -3.72
N GLU A 110 13.64 12.11 -3.57
CA GLU A 110 12.89 12.59 -2.40
C GLU A 110 11.38 12.38 -2.55
N ILE A 111 10.92 12.11 -3.78
CA ILE A 111 9.51 11.80 -4.05
C ILE A 111 9.17 10.42 -3.47
N PRO A 112 8.09 10.29 -2.67
CA PRO A 112 7.68 9.01 -2.08
C PRO A 112 7.58 7.88 -3.10
N VAL A 113 8.18 6.73 -2.77
CA VAL A 113 8.22 5.54 -3.65
C VAL A 113 6.82 5.09 -4.04
N ALA A 114 5.87 5.02 -3.10
CA ALA A 114 4.48 4.63 -3.36
C ALA A 114 3.80 5.53 -4.40
N PHE A 115 4.04 6.84 -4.34
CA PHE A 115 3.52 7.78 -5.32
C PHE A 115 4.19 7.60 -6.70
N ARG A 116 5.53 7.49 -6.74
CA ARG A 116 6.24 7.22 -8.01
C ARG A 116 5.80 5.90 -8.64
N GLN A 117 5.53 4.87 -7.84
CA GLN A 117 5.01 3.59 -8.30
C GLN A 117 3.64 3.75 -8.98
N LEU A 118 2.67 4.42 -8.34
CA LEU A 118 1.35 4.64 -8.95
C LEU A 118 1.40 5.48 -10.23
N VAL A 119 2.27 6.49 -10.28
CA VAL A 119 2.50 7.28 -11.51
C VAL A 119 3.07 6.38 -12.61
N LEU A 120 4.02 5.49 -12.30
CA LEU A 120 4.53 4.50 -13.26
C LEU A 120 3.42 3.58 -13.75
N VAL A 121 2.56 3.06 -12.86
CA VAL A 121 1.41 2.23 -13.26
C VAL A 121 0.47 2.98 -14.20
N SER A 122 0.20 4.25 -13.91
CA SER A 122 -0.68 5.09 -14.74
C SER A 122 -0.09 5.36 -16.13
N ARG A 123 1.23 5.59 -16.21
CA ARG A 123 1.94 5.70 -17.50
C ARG A 123 1.92 4.38 -18.27
N HIS A 124 2.11 3.25 -17.58
CA HIS A 124 1.99 1.93 -18.16
C HIS A 124 0.57 1.67 -18.69
N ALA A 125 -0.48 2.02 -17.93
CA ALA A 125 -1.87 1.94 -18.38
C ALA A 125 -2.11 2.76 -19.64
N SER A 126 -1.60 4.00 -19.70
CA SER A 126 -1.69 4.78 -20.93
C SER A 126 -0.95 4.14 -22.10
N GLN A 127 0.23 3.53 -21.89
CA GLN A 127 0.95 2.82 -22.95
C GLN A 127 0.16 1.61 -23.45
N GLN A 128 -0.43 0.83 -22.55
CA GLN A 128 -1.32 -0.28 -22.89
C GLN A 128 -2.50 0.21 -23.72
N ALA A 129 -3.16 1.29 -23.28
CA ALA A 129 -4.31 1.84 -23.97
C ALA A 129 -3.98 2.30 -25.40
N SER A 130 -2.86 3.03 -25.55
CA SER A 130 -2.36 3.48 -26.84
C SER A 130 -2.04 2.30 -27.76
N GLY A 131 -1.34 1.28 -27.26
CA GLY A 131 -0.94 0.14 -28.06
C GLY A 131 -2.09 -0.77 -28.50
N LEU A 132 -3.10 -0.93 -27.65
CA LEU A 132 -4.22 -1.85 -27.89
C LEU A 132 -5.38 -1.21 -28.67
N PHE A 133 -5.65 0.08 -28.42
CA PHE A 133 -6.91 0.70 -28.88
C PHE A 133 -6.73 1.86 -29.85
N ALA A 134 -5.57 2.54 -29.87
CA ALA A 134 -5.43 3.79 -30.63
C ALA A 134 -5.56 3.60 -32.16
N SER A 135 -5.16 2.45 -32.70
CA SER A 135 -5.31 2.18 -34.15
C SER A 135 -6.78 2.05 -34.57
N ARG A 136 -7.63 1.45 -33.72
CA ARG A 136 -9.06 1.25 -33.98
C ARG A 136 -9.90 2.48 -33.66
N LEU A 137 -9.46 3.27 -32.69
CA LEU A 137 -10.15 4.45 -32.18
C LEU A 137 -9.31 5.72 -32.36
N ALA A 138 -8.68 5.87 -33.53
CA ALA A 138 -7.70 6.93 -33.80
C ALA A 138 -8.22 8.35 -33.57
N ARG A 139 -9.52 8.61 -33.69
CA ARG A 139 -10.11 9.93 -33.41
C ARG A 139 -10.24 10.25 -31.91
N LEU A 140 -10.24 9.22 -31.05
CA LEU A 140 -10.43 9.32 -29.60
C LEU A 140 -9.12 9.10 -28.84
N TRP A 141 -7.97 9.16 -29.53
CA TRP A 141 -6.69 8.81 -28.92
C TRP A 141 -6.33 9.70 -27.73
N GLN A 142 -6.74 10.97 -27.74
CA GLN A 142 -6.51 11.90 -26.63
C GLN A 142 -7.32 11.50 -25.40
N ASP A 143 -8.61 11.17 -25.58
CA ASP A 143 -9.49 10.71 -24.50
C ASP A 143 -9.00 9.39 -23.90
N ILE A 144 -8.55 8.47 -24.76
CA ILE A 144 -7.92 7.21 -24.34
C ILE A 144 -6.65 7.48 -23.53
N HIS A 145 -5.78 8.38 -24.01
CA HIS A 145 -4.52 8.71 -23.35
C HIS A 145 -4.75 9.36 -21.98
N TRP A 146 -5.50 10.46 -21.93
CA TRP A 146 -5.72 11.22 -20.69
C TRP A 146 -6.60 10.46 -19.70
N GLY A 147 -7.65 9.79 -20.18
CA GLY A 147 -8.48 8.93 -19.36
C GLY A 147 -7.65 7.82 -18.72
N SER A 148 -6.78 7.15 -19.49
CA SER A 148 -5.95 6.07 -18.97
C SER A 148 -4.86 6.54 -18.02
N LEU A 149 -4.23 7.69 -18.31
CA LEU A 149 -3.18 8.28 -17.47
C LEU A 149 -3.72 8.80 -16.13
N LEU A 150 -4.92 9.38 -16.13
CA LEU A 150 -5.51 10.02 -14.95
C LEU A 150 -6.45 9.11 -14.17
N PHE A 151 -6.73 7.89 -14.66
CA PHE A 151 -7.65 6.97 -14.00
C PHE A 151 -7.29 6.73 -12.53
N LEU A 152 -6.02 6.46 -12.21
CA LEU A 152 -5.55 6.22 -10.84
C LEU A 152 -5.16 7.50 -10.07
N ALA A 153 -5.32 8.67 -10.69
CA ALA A 153 -4.95 9.95 -10.08
C ALA A 153 -5.60 10.23 -8.71
N PRO A 154 -6.86 9.80 -8.44
CA PRO A 154 -7.45 9.95 -7.11
C PRO A 154 -6.66 9.31 -5.96
N LEU A 155 -5.85 8.28 -6.24
CA LEU A 155 -5.01 7.61 -5.23
C LEU A 155 -3.67 8.31 -5.00
N TRP A 156 -3.25 9.21 -5.89
CA TRP A 156 -1.93 9.84 -5.83
C TRP A 156 -1.73 10.69 -4.56
N PRO A 157 -2.67 11.55 -4.13
CA PRO A 157 -2.58 12.24 -2.85
C PRO A 157 -2.44 11.30 -1.65
N MET A 158 -3.16 10.17 -1.66
CA MET A 158 -3.09 9.18 -0.60
C MET A 158 -1.71 8.51 -0.56
N ALA A 159 -1.09 8.25 -1.71
CA ALA A 159 0.25 7.70 -1.78
C ALA A 159 1.35 8.67 -1.29
N VAL A 160 1.06 9.98 -1.31
CA VAL A 160 1.95 11.00 -0.74
C VAL A 160 1.73 11.14 0.76
N ALA A 161 0.48 11.29 1.21
CA ALA A 161 0.16 11.61 2.61
C ALA A 161 0.05 10.38 3.52
N TYR A 162 -0.41 9.25 2.99
CA TYR A 162 -0.71 8.02 3.74
C TYR A 162 -0.24 6.74 3.00
N PRO A 163 1.03 6.64 2.55
CA PRO A 163 1.51 5.50 1.75
C PRO A 163 1.31 4.15 2.43
N LYS A 164 1.43 4.09 3.77
CA LYS A 164 1.25 2.87 4.57
C LYS A 164 -0.16 2.28 4.46
N LEU A 165 -1.19 3.08 4.20
CA LEU A 165 -2.56 2.57 4.07
C LEU A 165 -2.77 1.80 2.77
N LEU A 166 -2.19 2.30 1.67
CA LEU A 166 -2.25 1.63 0.37
C LEU A 166 -1.45 0.33 0.40
N ASP A 167 -0.29 0.35 1.05
CA ASP A 167 0.54 -0.84 1.24
C ASP A 167 -0.15 -1.93 2.08
N GLU A 168 -0.77 -1.54 3.19
CA GLU A 168 -1.55 -2.47 4.02
C GLU A 168 -2.77 -3.02 3.27
N TRP A 169 -3.44 -2.18 2.45
CA TRP A 169 -4.55 -2.62 1.60
C TRP A 169 -4.08 -3.62 0.54
N GLU A 170 -2.97 -3.35 -0.16
CA GLU A 170 -2.39 -4.27 -1.17
C GLU A 170 -2.07 -5.62 -0.54
N LEU A 171 -1.34 -5.63 0.58
CA LEU A 171 -1.00 -6.86 1.30
C LEU A 171 -2.25 -7.66 1.68
N ARG A 172 -3.24 -7.02 2.31
CA ARG A 172 -4.41 -7.71 2.86
C ARG A 172 -5.38 -8.18 1.77
N VAL A 173 -5.63 -7.36 0.75
CA VAL A 173 -6.63 -7.64 -0.29
C VAL A 173 -6.05 -8.48 -1.41
N ILE A 174 -4.89 -8.09 -1.95
CA ILE A 174 -4.30 -8.75 -3.12
C ILE A 174 -3.59 -10.03 -2.69
N HIS A 175 -2.70 -9.95 -1.70
CA HIS A 175 -1.84 -11.08 -1.36
C HIS A 175 -2.44 -12.04 -0.34
N LYS A 176 -3.23 -11.55 0.63
CA LYS A 176 -3.90 -12.39 1.64
C LYS A 176 -5.34 -12.76 1.28
N GLY A 177 -5.88 -12.22 0.18
CA GLY A 177 -7.23 -12.54 -0.29
C GLY A 177 -8.36 -12.14 0.66
N GLN A 178 -8.13 -11.18 1.56
CA GLN A 178 -9.17 -10.70 2.46
C GLN A 178 -10.24 -9.89 1.70
N SER A 179 -11.45 -9.82 2.26
CA SER A 179 -12.54 -9.06 1.65
C SER A 179 -12.18 -7.58 1.56
N ALA A 180 -12.05 -7.05 0.34
CA ALA A 180 -11.77 -5.63 0.09
C ALA A 180 -12.73 -4.71 0.86
N ARG A 181 -14.03 -5.05 0.91
CA ARG A 181 -15.04 -4.27 1.63
C ARG A 181 -14.75 -4.17 3.12
N GLN A 182 -14.33 -5.26 3.76
CA GLN A 182 -14.02 -5.28 5.20
C GLN A 182 -12.73 -4.50 5.47
N VAL A 183 -11.68 -4.78 4.68
CA VAL A 183 -10.38 -4.11 4.81
C VAL A 183 -10.51 -2.60 4.58
N GLU A 184 -11.25 -2.17 3.56
CA GLU A 184 -11.49 -0.75 3.28
C GLU A 184 -12.23 -0.04 4.42
N GLN A 185 -13.23 -0.70 5.01
CA GLN A 185 -13.95 -0.15 6.16
C GLN A 185 -13.03 0.00 7.39
N GLU A 186 -12.12 -0.94 7.61
CA GLU A 186 -11.14 -0.89 8.71
C GLU A 186 -10.05 0.17 8.49
N LEU A 187 -9.52 0.26 7.26
CA LEU A 187 -8.40 1.14 6.95
C LEU A 187 -8.83 2.59 6.70
N PHE A 188 -9.87 2.79 5.91
CA PHE A 188 -10.32 4.09 5.43
C PHE A 188 -11.64 4.54 6.08
N GLY A 189 -12.44 3.63 6.64
CA GLY A 189 -13.80 3.93 7.10
C GLY A 189 -14.82 4.10 5.97
N VAL A 190 -14.37 4.01 4.71
CA VAL A 190 -15.16 4.18 3.49
C VAL A 190 -14.66 3.21 2.42
N ARG A 191 -15.46 2.96 1.38
CA ARG A 191 -15.00 2.20 0.21
C ARG A 191 -14.00 3.03 -0.59
N LEU A 192 -12.94 2.39 -1.06
CA LEU A 192 -11.89 3.10 -1.80
C LEU A 192 -12.39 3.60 -3.16
N LEU A 193 -13.23 2.82 -3.84
CA LEU A 193 -13.82 3.22 -5.13
C LEU A 193 -14.78 4.42 -5.01
N ASP A 194 -15.56 4.51 -3.92
CA ASP A 194 -16.43 5.67 -3.66
C ASP A 194 -15.60 6.94 -3.44
N LEU A 195 -14.48 6.81 -2.72
CA LEU A 195 -13.51 7.91 -2.54
C LEU A 195 -12.90 8.35 -3.87
N CYS A 196 -12.46 7.39 -4.70
CA CYS A 196 -11.91 7.73 -6.01
C CYS A 196 -12.94 8.44 -6.90
N LEU A 197 -14.18 7.95 -6.97
CA LEU A 197 -15.25 8.60 -7.72
C LEU A 197 -15.51 10.02 -7.23
N GLY A 198 -15.62 10.21 -5.90
CA GLY A 198 -15.86 11.54 -5.32
C GLY A 198 -14.75 12.53 -5.61
N LEU A 199 -13.48 12.10 -5.62
CA LEU A 199 -12.35 12.94 -6.03
C LEU A 199 -12.37 13.24 -7.53
N THR A 200 -12.67 12.24 -8.37
CA THR A 200 -12.82 12.42 -9.82
C THR A 200 -13.87 13.49 -10.15
N GLU A 201 -15.02 13.45 -9.47
CA GLU A 201 -16.10 14.43 -9.62
C GLU A 201 -15.68 15.81 -9.08
N THR A 202 -15.06 15.87 -7.90
CA THR A 202 -14.60 17.14 -7.28
C THR A 202 -13.56 17.85 -8.16
N TRP A 203 -12.70 17.09 -8.82
CA TRP A 203 -11.64 17.62 -9.68
C TRP A 203 -12.07 17.82 -11.13
N HIS A 204 -13.30 17.40 -11.47
CA HIS A 204 -13.80 17.38 -12.84
C HIS A 204 -12.78 16.75 -13.81
N LEU A 205 -12.29 15.57 -13.46
CA LEU A 205 -11.40 14.80 -14.34
C LEU A 205 -12.12 14.37 -15.62
N PRO A 206 -11.38 13.94 -16.66
CA PRO A 206 -11.99 13.49 -17.92
C PRO A 206 -13.15 12.52 -17.71
N ILE A 207 -14.24 12.69 -18.45
CA ILE A 207 -15.52 12.01 -18.20
C ILE A 207 -15.37 10.48 -18.17
N TRP A 208 -14.48 9.91 -18.98
CA TRP A 208 -14.23 8.46 -19.02
C TRP A 208 -13.60 7.90 -17.73
N VAL A 209 -12.92 8.73 -16.93
CA VAL A 209 -12.45 8.33 -15.60
C VAL A 209 -13.64 8.10 -14.66
N SER A 210 -14.59 9.04 -14.64
CA SER A 210 -15.80 8.93 -13.82
C SER A 210 -16.66 7.74 -14.24
N GLN A 211 -16.82 7.52 -15.55
CA GLN A 211 -17.54 6.38 -16.10
C GLN A 211 -16.91 5.04 -15.70
N GLY A 212 -15.58 4.93 -15.74
CA GLY A 212 -14.90 3.71 -15.31
C GLY A 212 -15.13 3.40 -13.82
N TYR A 213 -15.10 4.40 -12.94
CA TYR A 213 -15.44 4.21 -11.52
C TYR A 213 -16.92 3.88 -11.31
N HIS A 214 -17.82 4.57 -12.02
CA HIS A 214 -19.26 4.29 -11.97
C HIS A 214 -19.56 2.85 -12.38
N LEU A 215 -18.91 2.36 -13.45
CA LEU A 215 -19.01 0.98 -13.92
C LEU A 215 -18.56 -0.02 -12.84
N LEU A 216 -17.41 0.22 -12.22
CA LEU A 216 -16.89 -0.63 -11.14
C LEU A 216 -17.80 -0.65 -9.90
N LEU A 217 -18.59 0.39 -9.66
CA LEU A 217 -19.49 0.48 -8.52
C LEU A 217 -20.88 -0.07 -8.81
N THR A 218 -21.46 0.24 -9.97
CA THR A 218 -22.89 0.03 -10.25
C THR A 218 -23.16 -1.02 -11.32
N GLU A 219 -22.23 -1.26 -12.25
CA GLU A 219 -22.41 -2.11 -13.43
C GLU A 219 -21.66 -3.44 -13.36
N GLN A 220 -21.22 -3.84 -12.16
CA GLN A 220 -20.45 -5.08 -11.95
C GLN A 220 -21.11 -6.33 -12.54
N ARG A 221 -22.45 -6.38 -12.59
CA ARG A 221 -23.20 -7.49 -13.20
C ARG A 221 -22.94 -7.61 -14.70
N LEU A 222 -22.82 -6.49 -15.42
CA LEU A 222 -22.50 -6.49 -16.85
C LEU A 222 -21.05 -6.96 -17.06
N LEU A 223 -20.12 -6.50 -16.24
CA LEU A 223 -18.72 -6.95 -16.25
C LEU A 223 -18.61 -8.47 -16.02
N VAL A 224 -19.35 -9.01 -15.05
CA VAL A 224 -19.39 -10.46 -14.78
C VAL A 224 -20.01 -11.23 -15.96
N LYS A 225 -21.08 -10.74 -16.58
CA LYS A 225 -21.67 -11.36 -17.77
C LYS A 225 -20.69 -11.38 -18.94
N ALA A 226 -20.05 -10.24 -19.24
CA ALA A 226 -19.04 -10.15 -20.29
C ALA A 226 -17.85 -11.09 -20.02
N LEU A 227 -17.36 -11.14 -18.77
CA LEU A 227 -16.26 -12.02 -18.39
C LEU A 227 -16.62 -13.51 -18.54
N ARG A 228 -17.88 -13.91 -18.25
CA ARG A 228 -18.33 -15.28 -18.48
C ARG A 228 -18.26 -15.64 -19.96
N ILE A 229 -18.73 -14.75 -20.85
CA ILE A 229 -18.62 -14.95 -22.29
C ILE A 229 -17.16 -14.98 -22.73
N ALA A 230 -16.32 -14.08 -22.20
CA ALA A 230 -14.91 -13.97 -22.57
C ALA A 230 -14.08 -15.23 -22.23
N ARG A 231 -14.54 -16.06 -21.29
CA ARG A 231 -13.90 -17.32 -20.89
C ARG A 231 -14.25 -18.51 -21.78
N GLU A 232 -15.21 -18.37 -22.69
CA GLU A 232 -15.48 -19.40 -23.69
C GLU A 232 -14.29 -19.51 -24.65
N ASP A 233 -13.86 -20.73 -24.97
CA ASP A 233 -12.67 -20.96 -25.81
C ASP A 233 -12.94 -20.74 -27.31
N ASP A 234 -14.20 -20.90 -27.75
CA ASP A 234 -14.61 -20.78 -29.15
C ASP A 234 -15.04 -19.34 -29.49
N PRO A 235 -14.32 -18.61 -30.37
CA PRO A 235 -14.68 -17.26 -30.80
C PRO A 235 -16.07 -17.18 -31.43
N LEU A 236 -16.51 -18.22 -32.16
CA LEU A 236 -17.84 -18.23 -32.77
C LEU A 236 -18.92 -18.28 -31.68
N ARG A 237 -18.71 -19.10 -30.64
CA ARG A 237 -19.61 -19.17 -29.49
C ARG A 237 -19.66 -17.85 -28.73
N GLN A 238 -18.52 -17.19 -28.52
CA GLN A 238 -18.47 -15.86 -27.91
C GLN A 238 -19.33 -14.85 -28.69
N GLN A 239 -19.20 -14.84 -30.01
CA GLN A 239 -19.99 -13.97 -30.88
C GLN A 239 -21.49 -14.26 -30.78
N GLN A 240 -21.89 -15.53 -30.85
CA GLN A 240 -23.30 -15.94 -30.70
C GLN A 240 -23.91 -15.49 -29.36
N LEU A 241 -23.15 -15.63 -28.26
CA LEU A 241 -23.61 -15.23 -26.93
C LEU A 241 -23.72 -13.69 -26.80
N LEU A 242 -22.81 -12.94 -27.41
CA LEU A 242 -22.91 -11.47 -27.48
C LEU A 242 -24.08 -11.01 -28.35
N ASP A 243 -24.33 -11.68 -29.48
CA ASP A 243 -25.42 -11.36 -30.38
C ASP A 243 -26.79 -11.65 -29.77
N ALA A 244 -26.88 -12.66 -28.91
CA ALA A 244 -28.07 -12.96 -28.10
C ALA A 244 -28.35 -11.88 -27.02
N GLU A 245 -27.37 -11.04 -26.67
CA GLU A 245 -27.47 -9.98 -25.65
C GLU A 245 -27.05 -8.60 -26.22
N PRO A 246 -27.88 -7.97 -27.08
CA PRO A 246 -27.50 -6.72 -27.78
C PRO A 246 -27.15 -5.56 -26.84
N SER A 247 -27.78 -5.53 -25.65
CA SER A 247 -27.50 -4.52 -24.62
C SER A 247 -26.08 -4.65 -24.07
N LEU A 248 -25.66 -5.90 -23.77
CA LEU A 248 -24.31 -6.22 -23.30
C LEU A 248 -23.28 -5.95 -24.38
N ARG A 249 -23.57 -6.31 -25.64
CA ARG A 249 -22.69 -6.00 -26.77
C ARG A 249 -22.49 -4.50 -26.96
N ARG A 250 -23.56 -3.70 -26.89
CA ARG A 250 -23.46 -2.23 -26.97
C ARG A 250 -22.66 -1.65 -25.82
N TRP A 251 -22.93 -2.11 -24.60
CA TRP A 251 -22.20 -1.72 -23.40
C TRP A 251 -20.71 -2.03 -23.52
N LEU A 252 -20.35 -3.27 -23.90
CA LEU A 252 -18.96 -3.72 -24.01
C LEU A 252 -18.18 -2.84 -24.98
N ASN A 253 -18.76 -2.54 -26.15
CA ASN A 253 -18.11 -1.78 -27.22
C ASN A 253 -18.11 -0.26 -27.00
N GLN A 254 -18.50 0.24 -25.83
CA GLN A 254 -18.35 1.66 -25.51
C GLN A 254 -16.86 2.03 -25.45
N PRO A 255 -16.39 3.07 -26.16
CA PRO A 255 -15.00 3.50 -26.13
C PRO A 255 -14.48 3.79 -24.72
N ALA A 256 -15.32 4.32 -23.83
CA ALA A 256 -14.93 4.62 -22.45
C ALA A 256 -14.38 3.39 -21.69
N ASN A 257 -14.83 2.18 -22.03
CA ASN A 257 -14.35 0.96 -21.39
C ASN A 257 -12.86 0.70 -21.62
N THR A 258 -12.25 1.27 -22.67
CA THR A 258 -10.83 1.07 -22.95
C THR A 258 -9.95 1.60 -21.83
N VAL A 259 -10.36 2.69 -21.18
CA VAL A 259 -9.66 3.29 -20.04
C VAL A 259 -9.61 2.30 -18.87
N LEU A 260 -10.75 1.67 -18.57
CA LEU A 260 -10.85 0.67 -17.51
C LEU A 260 -10.07 -0.60 -17.84
N LEU A 261 -10.18 -1.11 -19.08
CA LEU A 261 -9.46 -2.31 -19.52
C LEU A 261 -7.94 -2.12 -19.41
N ALA A 262 -7.41 -1.00 -19.89
CA ALA A 262 -5.98 -0.71 -19.84
C ALA A 262 -5.45 -0.53 -18.40
N ASN A 263 -6.22 0.16 -17.55
CA ASN A 263 -5.86 0.33 -16.13
C ASN A 263 -5.96 -0.98 -15.35
N GLY A 264 -6.98 -1.79 -15.63
CA GLY A 264 -7.14 -3.13 -15.08
C GLY A 264 -5.93 -4.00 -15.37
N LEU A 265 -5.50 -4.06 -16.64
CA LEU A 265 -4.29 -4.77 -17.06
C LEU A 265 -3.02 -4.25 -16.38
N ALA A 266 -2.80 -2.93 -16.37
CA ALA A 266 -1.59 -2.35 -15.82
C ALA A 266 -1.46 -2.51 -14.30
N MET A 267 -2.58 -2.42 -13.58
CA MET A 267 -2.66 -2.64 -12.14
C MET A 267 -2.49 -4.11 -11.77
N SER A 268 -3.23 -5.01 -12.41
CA SER A 268 -3.15 -6.44 -12.08
C SER A 268 -1.78 -7.04 -12.41
N ALA A 269 -1.15 -6.58 -13.49
CA ALA A 269 0.19 -7.02 -13.89
C ALA A 269 1.28 -6.65 -12.87
N GLN A 270 1.02 -5.74 -11.91
CA GLN A 270 1.96 -5.48 -10.81
C GLN A 270 2.19 -6.71 -9.94
N GLU A 271 1.19 -7.59 -9.82
CA GLU A 271 1.27 -8.85 -9.09
C GLU A 271 1.95 -9.92 -9.96
N SER A 272 1.32 -10.28 -11.08
CA SER A 272 1.89 -11.15 -12.12
C SER A 272 1.08 -11.12 -13.42
N TRP A 273 1.65 -11.69 -14.49
CA TRP A 273 0.96 -11.85 -15.78
C TRP A 273 -0.05 -12.99 -15.80
N THR A 274 -0.02 -13.86 -14.79
CA THR A 274 -0.77 -15.13 -14.72
C THR A 274 -1.71 -15.24 -13.53
N CYS A 275 -1.78 -14.23 -12.66
CA CYS A 275 -2.71 -14.28 -11.56
C CYS A 275 -4.16 -14.21 -12.08
N PRO A 276 -5.13 -14.80 -11.37
CA PRO A 276 -6.54 -14.75 -11.76
C PRO A 276 -7.08 -13.32 -11.93
N HIS A 277 -6.43 -12.32 -11.33
CA HIS A 277 -6.79 -10.92 -11.55
C HIS A 277 -6.40 -10.44 -12.95
N THR A 278 -5.17 -10.69 -13.38
CA THR A 278 -4.68 -10.28 -14.71
C THR A 278 -5.38 -11.03 -15.83
N GLU A 279 -5.59 -12.34 -15.69
CA GLU A 279 -6.30 -13.13 -16.70
C GLU A 279 -7.70 -12.59 -17.00
N ARG A 280 -8.45 -12.17 -15.96
CA ARG A 280 -9.79 -11.58 -16.15
C ARG A 280 -9.75 -10.37 -17.07
N TRP A 281 -8.77 -9.49 -16.90
CA TRP A 281 -8.60 -8.30 -17.73
C TRP A 281 -8.10 -8.66 -19.14
N GLN A 282 -7.23 -9.66 -19.28
CA GLN A 282 -6.79 -10.16 -20.59
C GLN A 282 -7.97 -10.73 -21.39
N TYR A 283 -8.82 -11.57 -20.76
CA TYR A 283 -10.02 -12.12 -21.40
C TYR A 283 -11.00 -11.04 -21.82
N LEU A 284 -11.32 -10.09 -20.93
CA LEU A 284 -12.22 -8.97 -21.27
C LEU A 284 -11.67 -8.12 -22.43
N THR A 285 -10.36 -7.88 -22.44
CA THR A 285 -9.68 -7.14 -23.51
C THR A 285 -9.71 -7.92 -24.82
N ALA A 286 -9.49 -9.24 -24.78
CA ALA A 286 -9.59 -10.13 -25.94
C ALA A 286 -11.01 -10.14 -26.52
N LEU A 287 -12.04 -10.22 -25.68
CA LEU A 287 -13.43 -10.14 -26.11
C LEU A 287 -13.76 -8.77 -26.73
N TYR A 288 -13.30 -7.67 -26.14
CA TYR A 288 -13.48 -6.32 -26.67
C TYR A 288 -12.79 -6.16 -28.04
N LEU A 289 -11.55 -6.65 -28.16
CA LEU A 289 -10.78 -6.58 -29.39
C LEU A 289 -11.20 -7.63 -30.42
N GLN A 290 -12.03 -8.62 -30.05
CA GLN A 290 -12.35 -9.77 -30.89
C GLN A 290 -11.07 -10.43 -31.43
N GLN A 291 -10.09 -10.62 -30.55
CA GLN A 291 -8.80 -11.23 -30.86
C GLN A 291 -8.59 -12.47 -29.99
N PRO A 292 -7.82 -13.47 -30.47
CA PRO A 292 -7.37 -14.57 -29.63
C PRO A 292 -6.63 -14.06 -28.38
N LEU A 293 -6.83 -14.74 -27.25
CA LEU A 293 -6.18 -14.36 -25.97
C LEU A 293 -4.66 -14.27 -26.09
N SER A 294 -4.04 -15.20 -26.82
CA SER A 294 -2.59 -15.25 -27.03
C SER A 294 -2.05 -14.02 -27.75
N GLU A 295 -2.78 -13.48 -28.72
CA GLU A 295 -2.40 -12.24 -29.42
C GLU A 295 -2.47 -11.04 -28.48
N VAL A 296 -3.52 -10.95 -27.67
CA VAL A 296 -3.64 -9.88 -26.67
C VAL A 296 -2.53 -9.98 -25.64
N GLN A 297 -2.22 -11.17 -25.13
CA GLN A 297 -1.10 -11.38 -24.21
C GLN A 297 0.23 -10.93 -24.83
N GLN A 298 0.50 -11.29 -26.08
CA GLN A 298 1.70 -10.84 -26.78
C GLN A 298 1.77 -9.32 -26.90
N GLN A 299 0.68 -8.66 -27.31
CA GLN A 299 0.61 -7.21 -27.43
C GLN A 299 0.83 -6.53 -26.08
N VAL A 300 0.15 -7.00 -25.02
CA VAL A 300 0.26 -6.45 -23.67
C VAL A 300 1.71 -6.53 -23.16
N HIS A 301 2.42 -7.63 -23.41
CA HIS A 301 3.84 -7.73 -23.03
C HIS A 301 4.73 -6.78 -23.82
N GLN A 302 4.51 -6.64 -25.13
CA GLN A 302 5.26 -5.70 -25.96
C GLN A 302 5.06 -4.27 -25.47
N GLN A 303 3.82 -3.87 -25.14
CA GLN A 303 3.53 -2.56 -24.57
C GLN A 303 4.17 -2.35 -23.19
N ALA A 304 4.22 -3.39 -22.36
CA ALA A 304 4.94 -3.34 -21.09
C ALA A 304 6.44 -3.10 -21.30
N VAL A 305 7.07 -3.76 -22.26
CA VAL A 305 8.49 -3.54 -22.59
C VAL A 305 8.73 -2.12 -23.13
N ILE A 306 7.85 -1.62 -24.00
CA ILE A 306 7.92 -0.23 -24.50
C ILE A 306 7.81 0.77 -23.36
N SER A 307 6.85 0.59 -22.46
CA SER A 307 6.68 1.40 -21.24
C SER A 307 7.95 1.37 -20.37
N ALA A 308 8.52 0.19 -20.13
CA ALA A 308 9.69 0.03 -19.28
C ALA A 308 10.91 0.79 -19.84
N ARG A 309 11.12 0.78 -21.17
CA ARG A 309 12.22 1.53 -21.80
C ARG A 309 12.17 3.04 -21.50
N ALA A 310 10.98 3.60 -21.30
CA ALA A 310 10.77 5.02 -21.05
C ALA A 310 10.63 5.38 -19.55
N THR A 311 10.29 4.41 -18.69
CA THR A 311 9.81 4.69 -17.32
C THR A 311 10.48 3.88 -16.21
N LEU A 312 11.24 2.84 -16.54
CA LEU A 312 11.87 1.98 -15.56
C LEU A 312 12.87 2.77 -14.69
N MET A 313 12.75 2.59 -13.37
CA MET A 313 13.69 3.12 -12.39
C MET A 313 14.19 1.99 -11.48
N PRO A 314 15.45 2.01 -11.02
CA PRO A 314 16.04 0.89 -10.27
C PRO A 314 15.30 0.51 -8.98
N ASP A 315 14.62 1.47 -8.35
CA ASP A 315 13.93 1.31 -7.07
C ASP A 315 12.42 1.10 -7.20
N LEU A 316 11.90 1.00 -8.43
CA LEU A 316 10.49 0.73 -8.71
C LEU A 316 10.28 -0.64 -9.35
N TRP A 317 9.08 -1.18 -9.15
CA TRP A 317 8.66 -2.39 -9.83
C TRP A 317 7.96 -2.05 -11.15
N HIS A 318 8.36 -2.71 -12.24
CA HIS A 318 7.66 -2.64 -13.53
C HIS A 318 7.32 -4.06 -14.00
N PRO A 319 6.09 -4.38 -14.43
CA PRO A 319 5.69 -5.73 -14.84
C PRO A 319 6.53 -6.34 -15.97
N ALA A 320 7.14 -5.52 -16.82
CA ALA A 320 8.10 -5.99 -17.82
C ALA A 320 9.31 -6.74 -17.23
N LEU A 321 9.68 -6.46 -15.97
CA LEU A 321 10.76 -7.16 -15.27
C LEU A 321 10.42 -8.63 -14.97
N SER A 322 9.15 -9.01 -14.87
CA SER A 322 8.78 -10.41 -14.64
C SER A 322 8.81 -11.23 -15.93
N LEU A 323 8.84 -10.61 -17.11
CA LEU A 323 8.87 -11.32 -18.40
C LEU A 323 10.18 -12.08 -18.66
N ILE A 324 11.25 -11.76 -17.94
CA ILE A 324 12.53 -12.50 -18.00
C ILE A 324 12.54 -13.74 -17.09
N TRP A 325 11.54 -13.88 -16.22
CA TRP A 325 11.38 -15.01 -15.31
C TRP A 325 10.39 -16.03 -15.87
N PRO A 326 10.33 -17.26 -15.32
CA PRO A 326 9.26 -18.19 -15.65
C PRO A 326 7.87 -17.55 -15.48
N TRP A 327 6.98 -17.90 -16.39
CA TRP A 327 5.67 -17.25 -16.60
C TRP A 327 4.75 -17.20 -15.35
N ASN A 328 4.91 -18.16 -14.45
CA ASN A 328 4.12 -18.31 -13.22
C ASN A 328 4.71 -17.57 -12.00
N VAL A 329 5.86 -16.91 -12.15
CA VAL A 329 6.49 -16.19 -11.03
C VAL A 329 5.66 -14.96 -10.68
N GLN A 330 5.36 -14.82 -9.39
CA GLN A 330 4.61 -13.70 -8.84
C GLN A 330 5.53 -12.80 -8.02
N LYS A 331 5.26 -11.49 -8.05
CA LYS A 331 5.91 -10.56 -7.14
C LYS A 331 5.48 -10.86 -5.71
N ILE A 332 6.45 -11.11 -4.84
CA ILE A 332 6.19 -11.28 -3.41
C ILE A 332 6.12 -9.90 -2.77
N HIS A 333 5.01 -9.61 -2.08
CA HIS A 333 4.88 -8.39 -1.30
C HIS A 333 5.94 -8.34 -0.20
N HIS A 334 6.52 -7.16 0.04
CA HIS A 334 7.60 -7.04 1.03
C HIS A 334 7.15 -7.41 2.45
N GLY A 335 5.88 -7.17 2.80
CA GLY A 335 5.27 -7.60 4.06
C GLY A 335 5.13 -9.12 4.25
N LEU A 336 5.30 -9.90 3.17
CA LEU A 336 5.39 -11.37 3.22
C LEU A 336 6.84 -11.88 3.24
N LEU A 337 7.81 -11.00 3.02
CA LEU A 337 9.22 -11.36 3.15
C LEU A 337 9.61 -11.34 4.63
N PRO A 338 10.54 -12.21 5.06
CA PRO A 338 11.12 -12.10 6.39
C PRO A 338 11.68 -10.70 6.62
N ALA A 339 11.44 -10.15 7.81
CA ALA A 339 12.05 -8.91 8.22
C ALA A 339 13.59 -9.01 8.06
N PRO A 340 14.26 -7.91 7.67
CA PRO A 340 15.71 -7.92 7.53
C PRO A 340 16.37 -8.27 8.88
N PRO A 341 17.53 -8.96 8.85
CA PRO A 341 18.29 -9.20 10.06
C PRO A 341 18.73 -7.86 10.69
N PRO A 342 18.89 -7.79 12.02
CA PRO A 342 19.40 -6.59 12.69
C PRO A 342 20.80 -6.23 12.15
N THR A 343 21.06 -4.93 12.04
CA THR A 343 22.36 -4.42 11.56
C THR A 343 23.49 -4.79 12.51
N ALA A 344 24.74 -4.75 12.04
CA ALA A 344 25.91 -5.00 12.88
C ALA A 344 25.97 -4.06 14.09
N GLU A 345 25.61 -2.79 13.90
CA GLU A 345 25.50 -1.79 14.97
C GLU A 345 24.40 -2.14 15.98
N ALA A 346 23.21 -2.51 15.52
CA ALA A 346 22.12 -2.94 16.39
C ALA A 346 22.52 -4.19 17.19
N LEU A 347 23.20 -5.15 16.56
CA LEU A 347 23.72 -6.33 17.24
C LEU A 347 24.82 -6.00 18.26
N ALA A 348 25.62 -4.94 18.06
CA ALA A 348 26.58 -4.47 19.06
C ALA A 348 25.87 -3.89 20.29
N VAL A 349 24.83 -3.07 20.08
CA VAL A 349 23.98 -2.55 21.15
C VAL A 349 23.29 -3.70 21.90
N TRP A 350 22.74 -4.67 21.18
CA TRP A 350 22.11 -5.85 21.75
C TRP A 350 23.07 -6.63 22.66
N ARG A 351 24.30 -6.92 22.19
CA ARG A 351 25.33 -7.59 23.02
C ARG A 351 25.67 -6.78 24.27
N SER A 352 25.78 -5.46 24.16
CA SER A 352 26.05 -4.58 25.29
C SER A 352 24.94 -4.68 26.34
N ARG A 353 23.67 -4.57 25.93
CA ARG A 353 22.52 -4.68 26.82
C ARG A 353 22.37 -6.07 27.45
N CYS A 354 22.58 -7.14 26.69
CA CYS A 354 22.65 -8.49 27.23
C CYS A 354 23.79 -8.65 28.26
N THR A 355 24.95 -8.04 28.01
CA THR A 355 26.06 -8.08 28.97
C THR A 355 25.69 -7.33 30.25
N GLU A 356 25.04 -6.18 30.16
CA GLU A 356 24.54 -5.41 31.30
C GLU A 356 23.53 -6.20 32.14
N LEU A 357 22.62 -6.93 31.49
CA LEU A 357 21.67 -7.84 32.14
C LEU A 357 22.37 -8.96 32.92
N LEU A 358 23.52 -9.44 32.45
CA LEU A 358 24.25 -10.58 33.01
C LEU A 358 25.29 -10.20 34.09
N VAL A 359 25.45 -8.91 34.43
CA VAL A 359 26.40 -8.50 35.46
C VAL A 359 25.97 -8.99 36.84
N GLU A 360 26.90 -9.62 37.57
CA GLU A 360 26.72 -10.05 38.95
C GLU A 360 27.73 -9.37 39.90
N PRO A 361 27.29 -8.78 41.04
CA PRO A 361 25.89 -8.59 41.44
C PRO A 361 25.17 -7.66 40.46
N SER A 362 23.85 -7.81 40.35
CA SER A 362 23.04 -6.98 39.45
C SER A 362 23.37 -5.50 39.66
N ARG A 363 23.29 -4.67 38.61
CA ARG A 363 23.52 -3.20 38.70
C ARG A 363 22.23 -2.39 38.76
N PHE A 364 21.08 -2.98 38.44
CA PHE A 364 19.82 -2.24 38.29
C PHE A 364 19.25 -1.78 39.63
N ALA A 365 19.04 -0.49 39.86
CA ALA A 365 18.50 -0.02 41.16
C ALA A 365 17.10 -0.56 41.50
N ASN A 366 16.28 -0.85 40.47
CA ASN A 366 14.91 -1.34 40.64
C ASN A 366 14.48 -2.17 39.41
N ALA A 367 13.31 -2.81 39.49
CA ALA A 367 12.76 -3.61 38.40
C ALA A 367 12.49 -2.78 37.14
N MET A 368 12.20 -1.47 37.26
CA MET A 368 11.97 -0.60 36.11
C MET A 368 13.21 -0.50 35.24
N HIS A 369 14.38 -0.21 35.83
CA HIS A 369 15.65 -0.15 35.10
C HIS A 369 16.01 -1.47 34.41
N LEU A 370 15.78 -2.61 35.08
CA LEU A 370 15.98 -3.93 34.49
C LEU A 370 15.08 -4.12 33.26
N THR A 371 13.78 -3.82 33.40
CA THR A 371 12.83 -3.95 32.28
C THR A 371 13.13 -2.98 31.13
N THR A 372 13.62 -1.77 31.41
CA THR A 372 14.07 -0.82 30.38
C THR A 372 15.24 -1.40 29.58
N CYS A 373 16.27 -1.94 30.25
CA CYS A 373 17.40 -2.58 29.59
C CYS A 373 16.95 -3.82 28.77
N ALA A 374 16.02 -4.61 29.31
CA ALA A 374 15.42 -5.74 28.61
C ALA A 374 14.66 -5.32 27.34
N LYS A 375 13.86 -4.25 27.41
CA LYS A 375 13.14 -3.68 26.27
C LYS A 375 14.12 -3.20 25.19
N GLU A 376 15.15 -2.44 25.58
CA GLU A 376 16.17 -1.96 24.64
C GLU A 376 16.95 -3.10 23.98
N ALA A 377 17.24 -4.18 24.72
CA ALA A 377 17.85 -5.38 24.14
C ALA A 377 16.94 -6.03 23.08
N LEU A 378 15.62 -6.08 23.33
CA LEU A 378 14.66 -6.62 22.36
C LEU A 378 14.55 -5.75 21.11
N GLU A 379 14.50 -4.43 21.26
CA GLU A 379 14.51 -3.49 20.12
C GLU A 379 15.80 -3.66 19.30
N ALA A 380 16.96 -3.71 19.96
CA ALA A 380 18.25 -3.92 19.30
C ALA A 380 18.39 -5.31 18.64
N SER A 381 17.63 -6.31 19.10
CA SER A 381 17.57 -7.64 18.47
C SER A 381 16.76 -7.66 17.16
N GLY A 382 16.09 -6.56 16.83
CA GLY A 382 15.27 -6.38 15.63
C GLY A 382 13.76 -6.49 15.87
N MET A 383 13.30 -6.61 17.12
CA MET A 383 11.86 -6.56 17.43
C MET A 383 11.34 -5.13 17.26
N GLN A 384 10.19 -5.00 16.60
CA GLN A 384 9.60 -3.68 16.32
C GLN A 384 8.54 -3.31 17.34
N ARG A 385 7.72 -4.29 17.76
CA ARG A 385 6.67 -4.10 18.77
C ARG A 385 6.93 -5.04 19.91
N VAL A 386 6.97 -4.52 21.14
CA VAL A 386 7.33 -5.28 22.35
C VAL A 386 6.41 -4.88 23.50
N LEU A 387 5.95 -5.88 24.26
CA LEU A 387 5.36 -5.72 25.59
C LEU A 387 6.09 -6.62 26.59
N LEU A 388 6.45 -6.05 27.73
CA LEU A 388 6.91 -6.76 28.91
C LEU A 388 5.87 -6.63 30.00
N PHE A 389 5.19 -7.74 30.31
CA PHE A 389 4.27 -7.82 31.44
C PHE A 389 4.98 -8.39 32.67
N MET A 390 4.68 -7.85 33.84
CA MET A 390 5.01 -8.47 35.12
C MET A 390 3.77 -9.10 35.74
N ALA A 391 3.93 -10.31 36.26
CA ALA A 391 2.89 -11.01 37.00
C ALA A 391 2.85 -10.52 38.46
N ASP A 392 1.65 -10.45 39.03
CA ASP A 392 1.46 -10.19 40.44
C ASP A 392 1.80 -11.42 41.33
N ARG A 393 1.77 -11.22 42.65
CA ARG A 393 2.06 -12.28 43.63
C ARG A 393 1.00 -13.38 43.66
N ALA A 394 -0.19 -13.20 43.09
CA ALA A 394 -1.20 -14.25 42.98
C ALA A 394 -1.21 -14.95 41.61
N LEU A 395 -0.41 -14.51 40.62
CA LEU A 395 -0.50 -14.93 39.21
C LEU A 395 -1.90 -14.72 38.62
N SER A 396 -2.62 -13.73 39.15
CA SER A 396 -3.98 -13.37 38.75
C SER A 396 -3.99 -12.26 37.69
N THR A 397 -2.98 -11.38 37.72
CA THR A 397 -2.92 -10.21 36.84
C THR A 397 -1.54 -10.03 36.23
N LEU A 398 -1.53 -9.61 34.97
CA LEU A 398 -0.35 -9.22 34.21
C LEU A 398 -0.41 -7.73 33.90
N ARG A 399 0.55 -6.95 34.38
CA ARG A 399 0.62 -5.50 34.13
C ARG A 399 1.80 -5.16 33.25
N VAL A 400 1.58 -4.32 32.24
CA VAL A 400 2.68 -3.83 31.39
C VAL A 400 3.65 -3.01 32.24
N HIS A 401 4.93 -3.36 32.14
CA HIS A 401 6.04 -2.60 32.69
C HIS A 401 6.79 -1.82 31.61
N GLN A 402 6.88 -2.37 30.40
CA GLN A 402 7.51 -1.71 29.27
C GLN A 402 6.74 -2.02 27.98
N ALA A 403 6.67 -1.01 27.13
CA ALA A 403 6.13 -1.11 25.79
C ALA A 403 7.06 -0.39 24.81
N ALA A 404 7.23 -0.96 23.61
CA ALA A 404 7.95 -0.36 22.50
C ALA A 404 7.18 -0.61 21.20
N GLY A 405 7.19 0.38 20.29
CA GLY A 405 6.52 0.31 18.97
C GLY A 405 5.00 0.18 19.00
N LEU A 406 4.35 0.48 20.13
CA LEU A 406 2.90 0.36 20.32
C LEU A 406 2.27 1.70 20.70
N PRO A 407 0.94 1.88 20.54
CA PRO A 407 0.24 3.09 21.00
C PRO A 407 0.50 3.36 22.49
N LYS A 408 0.53 4.64 22.88
CA LYS A 408 0.87 5.06 24.26
C LYS A 408 0.01 4.38 25.33
N ASP A 409 -1.26 4.13 25.02
CA ASP A 409 -2.21 3.49 25.94
C ASP A 409 -1.84 2.04 26.26
N ALA A 410 -1.03 1.38 25.42
CA ALA A 410 -0.55 0.02 25.66
C ALA A 410 0.35 -0.06 26.91
N ALA A 411 1.01 1.04 27.31
CA ALA A 411 1.86 1.08 28.49
C ALA A 411 1.07 0.90 29.80
N ASN A 412 -0.22 1.21 29.81
CA ASN A 412 -1.10 1.12 30.99
C ASN A 412 -1.96 -0.15 31.01
N LEU A 413 -1.68 -1.11 30.11
CA LEU A 413 -2.49 -2.30 29.96
C LEU A 413 -2.31 -3.26 31.14
N SER A 414 -3.44 -3.74 31.68
CA SER A 414 -3.51 -4.82 32.66
C SER A 414 -4.41 -5.93 32.12
N LEU A 415 -3.96 -7.18 32.23
CA LEU A 415 -4.70 -8.36 31.80
C LEU A 415 -5.04 -9.21 33.01
N ASP A 416 -6.29 -9.66 33.07
CA ASP A 416 -6.73 -10.68 34.02
C ASP A 416 -6.50 -12.07 33.41
N VAL A 417 -5.72 -12.87 34.13
CA VAL A 417 -5.30 -14.21 33.71
C VAL A 417 -6.49 -15.18 33.66
N VAL A 418 -7.51 -14.98 34.51
CA VAL A 418 -8.69 -15.85 34.58
C VAL A 418 -9.45 -15.88 33.25
N ASN A 419 -9.38 -14.80 32.48
CA ASN A 419 -10.11 -14.62 31.23
C ASN A 419 -9.39 -15.20 29.99
N SER A 420 -8.22 -15.84 30.15
CA SER A 420 -7.49 -16.47 29.04
C SER A 420 -6.80 -17.76 29.47
N THR A 421 -7.25 -18.88 28.91
CA THR A 421 -6.64 -20.21 29.12
C THR A 421 -5.20 -20.29 28.62
N LEU A 422 -4.85 -19.50 27.60
CA LEU A 422 -3.48 -19.38 27.12
C LEU A 422 -2.58 -18.73 28.19
N LEU A 423 -3.02 -17.60 28.77
CA LEU A 423 -2.26 -16.91 29.81
C LEU A 423 -2.10 -17.79 31.06
N GLN A 424 -3.16 -18.51 31.47
CA GLN A 424 -3.09 -19.47 32.57
C GLN A 424 -1.96 -20.48 32.37
N ARG A 425 -1.97 -21.18 31.22
CA ARG A 425 -0.95 -22.19 30.89
C ARG A 425 0.47 -21.61 30.83
N MET A 426 0.63 -20.40 30.29
CA MET A 426 1.94 -19.74 30.21
C MET A 426 2.46 -19.26 31.57
N LEU A 427 1.58 -19.01 32.55
CA LEU A 427 1.99 -18.63 33.91
C LEU A 427 2.17 -19.84 34.83
N GLU A 428 1.47 -20.95 34.57
CA GLU A 428 1.66 -22.23 35.27
C GLU A 428 3.05 -22.82 35.03
N LYS A 429 3.52 -22.79 33.78
CA LYS A 429 4.82 -23.32 33.39
C LYS A 429 5.49 -22.44 32.36
N SER A 430 6.80 -22.26 32.52
CA SER A 430 7.61 -21.55 31.52
C SER A 430 7.45 -22.20 30.14
N ALA A 431 6.89 -21.45 29.21
CA ALA A 431 6.57 -21.84 27.84
C ALA A 431 6.89 -20.71 26.85
N GLN A 432 7.14 -21.11 25.61
CA GLN A 432 7.25 -20.21 24.48
C GLN A 432 6.23 -20.61 23.42
N VAL A 433 5.46 -19.63 22.94
CA VAL A 433 4.48 -19.79 21.87
C VAL A 433 4.91 -18.91 20.71
N ARG A 434 5.01 -19.52 19.52
CA ARG A 434 5.29 -18.82 18.27
C ARG A 434 4.09 -18.95 17.36
N LEU A 435 3.44 -17.83 17.08
CA LEU A 435 2.40 -17.76 16.07
C LEU A 435 3.05 -17.69 14.69
N THR A 436 2.53 -18.52 13.79
CA THR A 436 2.82 -18.58 12.36
C THR A 436 1.49 -18.68 11.61
N PRO A 437 1.45 -18.40 10.30
CA PRO A 437 0.22 -18.52 9.51
C PRO A 437 -0.51 -19.86 9.72
N ASP A 438 0.24 -20.96 9.85
CA ASP A 438 -0.31 -22.32 10.03
C ASP A 438 -1.10 -22.52 11.32
N ASN A 439 -0.71 -21.83 12.40
CA ASN A 439 -1.31 -22.00 13.73
C ASN A 439 -2.05 -20.75 14.23
N HIS A 440 -1.99 -19.64 13.49
CA HIS A 440 -2.49 -18.35 13.92
C HIS A 440 -3.97 -18.39 14.27
N ALA A 441 -4.81 -18.99 13.42
CA ALA A 441 -6.25 -19.06 13.66
C ALA A 441 -6.59 -19.73 15.00
N GLN A 442 -5.86 -20.78 15.37
CA GLN A 442 -6.05 -21.52 16.62
C GLN A 442 -5.59 -20.70 17.84
N PHE A 443 -4.38 -20.13 17.79
CA PHE A 443 -3.81 -19.42 18.93
C PHE A 443 -4.36 -18.01 19.10
N ALA A 444 -4.70 -17.31 18.02
CA ALA A 444 -5.28 -15.98 18.07
C ALA A 444 -6.65 -15.99 18.76
N ALA A 445 -7.45 -17.04 18.60
CA ALA A 445 -8.72 -17.20 19.31
C ALA A 445 -8.55 -17.24 20.84
N LEU A 446 -7.39 -17.70 21.33
CA LEU A 446 -7.06 -17.80 22.75
C LEU A 446 -6.40 -16.52 23.30
N LEU A 447 -5.97 -15.61 22.43
CA LEU A 447 -5.38 -14.34 22.84
C LEU A 447 -6.46 -13.37 23.35
N PRO A 448 -6.19 -12.66 24.46
CA PRO A 448 -7.02 -11.54 24.91
C PRO A 448 -7.33 -10.58 23.75
N PRO A 449 -8.59 -10.10 23.62
CA PRO A 449 -9.01 -9.25 22.49
C PRO A 449 -8.12 -8.01 22.29
N ILE A 450 -7.66 -7.42 23.39
CA ILE A 450 -6.77 -6.26 23.38
C ILE A 450 -5.39 -6.58 22.76
N LEU A 451 -4.83 -7.77 23.02
CA LEU A 451 -3.56 -8.18 22.43
C LEU A 451 -3.70 -8.46 20.94
N ARG A 452 -4.82 -9.06 20.51
CA ARG A 452 -5.13 -9.23 19.08
C ARG A 452 -5.18 -7.90 18.34
N ARG A 453 -5.75 -6.85 18.96
CA ARG A 453 -5.83 -5.49 18.40
C ARG A 453 -4.48 -4.77 18.34
N LEU A 454 -3.58 -5.07 19.28
CA LEU A 454 -2.23 -4.48 19.31
C LEU A 454 -1.28 -5.18 18.33
N PHE A 455 -1.45 -6.49 18.15
CA PHE A 455 -0.65 -7.34 17.28
C PHE A 455 -1.51 -7.98 16.20
N ASN A 456 -1.90 -7.19 15.20
CA ASN A 456 -2.79 -7.63 14.10
C ASN A 456 -2.13 -8.58 13.07
N GLY A 457 -0.88 -9.01 13.32
CA GLY A 457 -0.11 -9.85 12.41
C GLY A 457 -0.28 -11.34 12.66
N GLU A 458 0.13 -12.15 11.68
CA GLU A 458 0.11 -13.62 11.80
C GLU A 458 1.32 -14.17 12.54
N HIS A 459 2.36 -13.36 12.70
CA HIS A 459 3.61 -13.72 13.34
C HIS A 459 3.76 -12.99 14.68
N LEU A 460 3.80 -13.76 15.77
CA LEU A 460 3.94 -13.22 17.13
C LEU A 460 4.75 -14.20 18.00
N LEU A 461 5.64 -13.68 18.85
CA LEU A 461 6.35 -14.46 19.85
C LEU A 461 5.82 -14.11 21.23
N LEU A 462 5.44 -15.12 22.01
CA LEU A 462 5.12 -15.01 23.41
C LEU A 462 6.06 -15.92 24.21
N ARG A 463 6.63 -15.41 25.29
CA ARG A 463 7.48 -16.20 26.17
C ARG A 463 7.31 -15.78 27.62
N SER A 464 6.94 -16.74 28.46
CA SER A 464 6.97 -16.58 29.91
C SER A 464 8.40 -16.76 30.42
N LEU A 465 8.80 -15.94 31.38
CA LEU A 465 10.10 -16.02 32.04
C LEU A 465 9.92 -16.37 33.52
N SER A 466 10.70 -17.33 33.98
CA SER A 466 10.65 -17.80 35.36
C SER A 466 11.84 -17.32 36.19
N CYS A 467 11.57 -17.00 37.45
CA CYS A 467 12.58 -16.71 38.47
C CYS A 467 12.28 -17.59 39.69
N ASN A 468 13.27 -18.34 40.18
CA ASN A 468 13.13 -19.25 41.34
C ASN A 468 11.96 -20.26 41.19
N GLY A 469 11.80 -20.84 40.00
CA GLY A 469 10.75 -21.84 39.72
C GLY A 469 9.34 -21.26 39.50
N ARG A 470 9.17 -19.94 39.57
CA ARG A 470 7.90 -19.25 39.39
C ARG A 470 7.94 -18.31 38.18
N VAL A 471 6.90 -18.28 37.35
CA VAL A 471 6.78 -17.32 36.25
C VAL A 471 6.51 -15.92 36.81
N VAL A 472 7.33 -14.95 36.43
CA VAL A 472 7.24 -13.55 36.93
C VAL A 472 7.04 -12.53 35.82
N MET A 473 7.35 -12.89 34.56
CA MET A 473 7.26 -11.99 33.42
C MET A 473 6.70 -12.72 32.20
N LEU A 474 5.93 -12.01 31.38
CA LEU A 474 5.52 -12.45 30.04
C LEU A 474 6.01 -11.44 29.01
N MET A 475 6.86 -11.90 28.09
CA MET A 475 7.33 -11.14 26.94
C MET A 475 6.44 -11.41 25.73
N ILE A 476 6.05 -10.37 25.02
CA ILE A 476 5.35 -10.46 23.75
C ILE A 476 6.07 -9.57 22.74
N ALA A 477 6.43 -10.09 21.57
CA ALA A 477 7.12 -9.31 20.55
C ALA A 477 6.83 -9.78 19.12
N ASP A 478 6.89 -8.83 18.17
CA ASP A 478 6.92 -9.14 16.74
C ASP A 478 7.80 -8.19 15.91
N GLN A 479 7.87 -8.46 14.60
CA GLN A 479 8.53 -7.60 13.61
C GLN A 479 7.51 -6.95 12.67
N GLY A 480 6.51 -6.26 13.24
CA GLY A 480 5.45 -5.60 12.47
C GLY A 480 4.37 -6.57 11.97
N GLY A 481 4.36 -7.80 12.50
CA GLY A 481 3.37 -8.82 12.18
C GLY A 481 3.69 -9.68 10.96
N GLY A 482 4.81 -9.39 10.28
CA GLY A 482 5.36 -10.19 9.18
C GLY A 482 6.32 -11.28 9.64
N PRO A 483 6.82 -12.13 8.73
CA PRO A 483 7.68 -13.25 9.07
C PRO A 483 8.98 -12.79 9.75
N PHE A 484 9.41 -13.56 10.75
CA PHE A 484 10.63 -13.25 11.49
C PHE A 484 11.89 -13.60 10.70
N SER A 485 12.94 -12.80 10.87
CA SER A 485 14.31 -13.23 10.52
C SER A 485 14.77 -14.34 11.48
N GLU A 486 15.49 -15.34 10.99
CA GLU A 486 16.02 -16.41 11.86
C GLU A 486 16.94 -15.86 12.95
N THR A 487 17.78 -14.88 12.58
CA THR A 487 18.71 -14.21 13.51
C THR A 487 17.97 -13.51 14.66
N THR A 488 16.82 -12.90 14.38
CA THR A 488 16.00 -12.21 15.37
C THR A 488 15.31 -13.19 16.31
N VAL A 489 14.84 -14.34 15.81
CA VAL A 489 14.26 -15.39 16.67
C VAL A 489 15.31 -15.94 17.64
N GLN A 490 16.54 -16.19 17.16
CA GLN A 490 17.64 -16.63 18.02
C GLN A 490 18.03 -15.57 19.06
N ALA A 491 18.13 -14.31 18.64
CA ALA A 491 18.45 -13.19 19.53
C ALA A 491 17.36 -12.98 20.58
N PHE A 492 16.08 -13.12 20.23
CA PHE A 492 14.97 -13.09 21.19
C PHE A 492 15.11 -14.17 22.27
N GLY A 493 15.39 -15.41 21.86
CA GLY A 493 15.61 -16.52 22.79
C GLY A 493 16.78 -16.29 23.74
N LYS A 494 17.90 -15.76 23.23
CA LYS A 494 19.07 -15.38 24.04
C LYS A 494 18.77 -14.20 24.98
N THR A 495 18.00 -13.22 24.51
CA THR A 495 17.60 -12.07 25.32
C THR A 495 16.73 -12.52 26.49
N ALA A 496 15.76 -13.40 26.24
CA ALA A 496 14.94 -14.01 27.28
C ALA A 496 15.79 -14.73 28.35
N GLN A 497 16.81 -15.50 27.95
CA GLN A 497 17.74 -16.14 28.88
C GLN A 497 18.54 -15.13 29.71
N CYS A 498 18.98 -14.02 29.10
CA CYS A 498 19.68 -12.95 29.82
C CYS A 498 18.76 -12.29 30.85
N ILE A 499 17.49 -12.08 30.50
CA ILE A 499 16.50 -11.51 31.41
C ILE A 499 16.21 -12.47 32.58
N GLU A 500 16.04 -13.77 32.33
CA GLU A 500 15.83 -14.77 33.39
C GLU A 500 16.98 -14.78 34.39
N LYS A 501 18.23 -14.76 33.91
CA LYS A 501 19.42 -14.64 34.77
C LYS A 501 19.44 -13.31 35.52
N ALA A 502 19.19 -12.21 34.84
CA ALA A 502 19.14 -10.87 35.46
C ALA A 502 18.09 -10.80 36.58
N LEU A 503 16.91 -11.38 36.36
CA LEU A 503 15.84 -11.46 37.36
C LEU A 503 16.28 -12.27 38.57
N HIS A 504 16.91 -13.43 38.36
CA HIS A 504 17.44 -14.26 39.43
C HIS A 504 18.48 -13.51 40.28
N SER A 505 19.49 -12.92 39.64
CA SER A 505 20.56 -12.18 40.32
C SER A 505 20.03 -10.88 40.95
N PHE A 506 18.98 -10.27 40.39
CA PHE A 506 18.30 -9.11 40.99
C PHE A 506 17.50 -9.48 42.24
N THR A 507 16.76 -10.59 42.23
CA THR A 507 16.02 -11.07 43.41
C THR A 507 16.92 -11.63 44.49
N ASN A 508 18.10 -12.14 44.13
CA ASN A 508 19.07 -12.75 45.03
C ASN A 508 20.24 -11.82 45.38
N ARG A 509 20.17 -10.53 45.02
CA ARG A 509 20.93 -9.49 45.71
C ARG A 509 20.46 -9.52 47.17
N THR A 510 21.25 -10.17 47.99
CA THR A 510 21.12 -10.37 49.44
C THR A 510 20.48 -9.14 50.15
N GLY A 511 19.75 -9.30 51.26
CA GLY A 511 20.34 -9.89 52.47
C GLY A 511 21.44 -8.96 52.97
#